data_AF-A0A453BIU7-F1
#
_entry.id   AF-A0A453BIU7-F1
#
_cell.length_a   1.000
_cell.length_b   1.000
_cell.length_c   1.000
_cell.angle_alpha   90.00
_cell.angle_beta   90.00
_cell.angle_gamma   90.00
#
_symmetry.space_group_name_H-M   'P 1'
#
loop_
_entity.id
_entity.type
_entity.pdbx_description
1 polymer ?
#
loop_
_entity_poly.entity_id
_entity_poly.type
_entity_poly.pdbx_seq_one_letter_code
_entity_poly.pdbx_strand_id
1 'polypeptide(L)'
;SRGRGGQMIIVEFNNRFAEKSTQLLRCIACLEPRNSFSNFDINKLVELAQIYGADFSEYECGVLRDQLETFVTEARADTEFLSCIDLGQLAIKMVQTDRHTHFPLVYRLIELALILPVATATVERAFSAMSIVKTDLRNKMNDEWMNHRLVCYIERDVFASIDDIKIIQCYQKMRKRKGLLPRGLRVNDSDPSTIAG
;
A
#
# COMPACT_ATOMS: atom_id res chain seq x y z
N SER A 1 30.43 2.85 -7.40
CA SER A 1 29.96 2.47 -6.04
C SER A 1 28.48 2.85 -5.80
N ARG A 2 27.56 2.62 -6.76
CA ARG A 2 26.25 3.31 -6.81
C ARG A 2 25.03 2.38 -6.89
N GLY A 3 25.16 1.12 -6.45
CA GLY A 3 24.12 0.08 -6.51
C GLY A 3 23.58 -0.42 -5.17
N ARG A 4 24.03 0.14 -4.03
CA ARG A 4 23.63 -0.31 -2.68
C ARG A 4 22.41 0.40 -2.11
N GLY A 5 22.09 1.62 -2.57
CA GLY A 5 21.00 2.43 -2.02
C GLY A 5 19.60 1.86 -2.30
N GLY A 6 19.31 1.46 -3.55
CA GLY A 6 18.00 0.95 -3.93
C GLY A 6 17.66 -0.43 -3.34
N GLN A 7 18.67 -1.30 -3.20
CA GLN A 7 18.47 -2.59 -2.51
C GLN A 7 18.21 -2.40 -1.02
N MET A 8 18.87 -1.42 -0.39
CA MET A 8 18.67 -1.11 1.02
C MET A 8 17.27 -0.58 1.30
N ILE A 9 16.74 0.32 0.45
CA ILE A 9 15.36 0.84 0.63
C ILE A 9 14.32 -0.27 0.51
N ILE A 10 14.46 -1.17 -0.47
CA ILE A 10 13.53 -2.29 -0.65
C ILE A 10 13.60 -3.26 0.54
N VAL A 11 14.81 -3.57 1.03
CA VAL A 11 15.00 -4.47 2.17
C VAL A 11 14.50 -3.83 3.47
N GLU A 12 14.79 -2.56 3.71
CA GLU A 12 14.30 -1.81 4.87
C GLU A 12 12.77 -1.69 4.86
N PHE A 13 12.19 -1.42 3.69
CA PHE A 13 10.74 -1.36 3.51
C PHE A 13 10.10 -2.72 3.79
N ASN A 14 10.68 -3.80 3.26
CA ASN A 14 10.20 -5.16 3.51
C ASN A 14 10.31 -5.57 4.98
N ASN A 15 11.42 -5.22 5.64
CA ASN A 15 11.60 -5.53 7.05
C ASN A 15 10.58 -4.77 7.91
N ARG A 16 10.40 -3.46 7.67
CA ARG A 16 9.38 -2.66 8.38
C ARG A 16 7.96 -3.16 8.11
N PHE A 17 7.65 -3.53 6.87
CA PHE A 17 6.33 -4.01 6.51
C PHE A 17 6.06 -5.38 7.15
N ALA A 18 6.99 -6.32 7.06
CA ALA A 18 6.85 -7.64 7.68
C ALA A 18 6.75 -7.57 9.22
N GLU A 19 7.53 -6.71 9.86
CA GLU A 19 7.46 -6.48 11.31
C GLU A 19 6.08 -5.93 11.72
N LYS A 20 5.58 -4.91 11.02
CA LYS A 20 4.25 -4.37 11.30
C LYS A 20 3.13 -5.37 10.98
N SER A 21 3.20 -6.08 9.87
CA SER A 21 2.21 -7.10 9.49
C SER A 21 2.16 -8.25 10.50
N THR A 22 3.32 -8.72 10.99
CA THR A 22 3.36 -9.77 12.03
C THR A 22 2.84 -9.27 13.37
N GLN A 23 3.17 -8.04 13.76
CA GLN A 23 2.61 -7.41 14.96
C GLN A 23 1.09 -7.23 14.87
N LEU A 24 0.59 -6.81 13.70
CA LEU A 24 -0.84 -6.67 13.41
C LEU A 24 -1.56 -8.02 13.51
N LEU A 25 -1.04 -9.07 12.86
CA LEU A 25 -1.62 -10.42 12.95
C LEU A 25 -1.69 -10.92 14.39
N ARG A 26 -0.66 -10.64 15.19
CA ARG A 26 -0.62 -11.02 16.61
C ARG A 26 -1.68 -10.27 17.43
N CYS A 27 -1.95 -9.00 17.11
CA CYS A 27 -3.01 -8.23 17.77
C CYS A 27 -4.40 -8.64 17.29
N ILE A 28 -4.57 -9.02 16.02
CA ILE A 28 -5.85 -9.55 15.49
C ILE A 28 -6.22 -10.86 16.18
N ALA A 29 -5.24 -11.72 16.46
CA ALA A 29 -5.47 -12.96 17.21
C ALA A 29 -6.03 -12.72 18.63
N CYS A 30 -5.87 -11.52 19.19
CA CYS A 30 -6.47 -11.14 20.46
C CYS A 30 -7.98 -10.90 20.39
N LEU A 31 -8.53 -10.59 19.22
CA LEU A 31 -9.97 -10.37 19.04
C LEU A 31 -10.71 -11.63 18.55
N GLU A 32 -10.03 -12.76 18.53
CA GLU A 32 -10.58 -13.97 17.95
C GLU A 32 -11.63 -14.61 18.88
N PRO A 33 -12.83 -14.93 18.38
CA PRO A 33 -13.94 -15.43 19.22
C PRO A 33 -13.70 -16.84 19.79
N ARG A 34 -12.72 -17.57 19.24
CA ARG A 34 -12.36 -18.92 19.67
C ARG A 34 -12.12 -19.00 21.17
N ASN A 35 -12.59 -20.08 21.78
CA ASN A 35 -12.48 -20.33 23.23
C ASN A 35 -12.98 -19.15 24.08
N SER A 36 -14.07 -18.49 23.67
CA SER A 36 -14.68 -17.37 24.42
C SER A 36 -13.72 -16.18 24.57
N PHE A 37 -13.06 -15.80 23.47
CA PHE A 37 -12.06 -14.73 23.45
C PHE A 37 -10.93 -14.96 24.46
N SER A 38 -10.34 -16.17 24.49
CA SER A 38 -9.30 -16.52 25.48
C SER A 38 -8.01 -15.70 25.32
N ASN A 39 -7.75 -15.23 24.10
CA ASN A 39 -6.56 -14.45 23.76
C ASN A 39 -6.78 -12.94 23.90
N PHE A 40 -7.94 -12.52 24.44
CA PHE A 40 -8.31 -11.12 24.55
C PHE A 40 -7.30 -10.32 25.36
N ASP A 41 -6.73 -9.32 24.69
CA ASP A 41 -5.76 -8.39 25.25
C ASP A 41 -6.07 -6.99 24.71
N ILE A 42 -6.72 -6.21 25.57
CA ILE A 42 -7.17 -4.87 25.23
C ILE A 42 -6.02 -3.94 24.87
N ASN A 43 -4.86 -4.10 25.51
CA ASN A 43 -3.73 -3.19 25.29
C ASN A 43 -3.14 -3.40 23.90
N LYS A 44 -3.04 -4.66 23.45
CA LYS A 44 -2.61 -4.98 22.08
C LYS A 44 -3.58 -4.48 21.02
N LEU A 45 -4.89 -4.52 21.31
CA LEU A 45 -5.91 -4.04 20.38
C LEU A 45 -5.92 -2.50 20.27
N VAL A 46 -5.70 -1.80 21.38
CA VAL A 46 -5.52 -0.34 21.37
C VAL A 46 -4.20 0.04 20.67
N GLU A 47 -3.13 -0.71 20.88
CA GLU A 47 -1.87 -0.53 20.14
C GLU A 47 -2.10 -0.69 18.62
N LEU A 48 -2.91 -1.66 18.20
CA LEU A 48 -3.30 -1.81 16.80
C LEU A 48 -4.05 -0.58 16.28
N ALA A 49 -5.01 -0.04 17.03
CA ALA A 49 -5.71 1.18 16.65
C ALA A 49 -4.75 2.39 16.50
N GLN A 50 -3.73 2.49 17.36
CA GLN A 50 -2.70 3.53 17.26
C GLN A 50 -1.82 3.39 16.02
N ILE A 51 -1.57 2.16 15.54
CA ILE A 51 -0.88 1.93 14.25
C ILE A 51 -1.70 2.53 13.10
N TYR A 52 -3.02 2.50 13.23
CA TYR A 52 -3.99 3.12 12.32
C TYR A 52 -4.35 4.56 12.70
N GLY A 53 -3.35 5.40 13.02
CA GLY A 53 -3.59 6.80 13.41
C GLY A 53 -4.27 7.69 12.35
N ALA A 54 -4.48 7.20 11.12
CA ALA A 54 -5.33 7.84 10.11
C ALA A 54 -6.82 7.47 10.26
N ASP A 55 -7.10 6.31 10.85
CA ASP A 55 -8.44 5.79 11.06
C ASP A 55 -8.94 6.03 12.49
N PHE A 56 -8.05 6.08 13.49
CA PHE A 56 -8.39 6.33 14.89
C PHE A 56 -7.71 7.59 15.40
N SER A 57 -8.50 8.50 15.96
CA SER A 57 -7.99 9.59 16.79
C SER A 57 -7.56 9.11 18.17
N GLU A 58 -6.75 9.90 18.88
CA GLU A 58 -6.32 9.60 20.25
C GLU A 58 -7.51 9.51 21.22
N TYR A 59 -8.54 10.35 21.00
CA TYR A 59 -9.80 10.28 21.74
C TYR A 59 -10.56 8.97 21.47
N GLU A 60 -10.67 8.56 20.20
CA GLU A 60 -11.32 7.30 19.83
C GLU A 60 -10.58 6.08 20.36
N CYS A 61 -9.26 6.14 20.54
CA CYS A 61 -8.51 5.06 21.18
C CYS A 61 -8.92 4.86 22.65
N GLY A 62 -9.28 5.94 23.35
CA GLY A 62 -9.87 5.88 24.69
C GLY A 62 -11.25 5.22 24.67
N VAL A 63 -12.13 5.69 23.80
CA VAL A 63 -13.50 5.13 23.67
C VAL A 63 -13.49 3.68 23.19
N LEU A 64 -12.55 3.31 22.31
CA LEU A 64 -12.37 1.95 21.82
C LEU A 64 -12.08 0.98 22.96
N ARG A 65 -11.30 1.40 23.96
CA ARG A 65 -11.03 0.58 25.15
C ARG A 65 -12.34 0.22 25.84
N ASP A 66 -13.16 1.22 26.17
CA ASP A 66 -14.42 1.01 26.87
C ASP A 66 -15.41 0.16 26.04
N GLN A 67 -15.45 0.40 24.72
CA GLN A 67 -16.27 -0.41 23.81
C GLN A 67 -15.79 -1.86 23.73
N LEU A 68 -14.48 -2.13 23.70
CA LEU A 68 -13.92 -3.48 23.65
C LEU A 68 -14.25 -4.28 24.91
N GLU A 69 -14.13 -3.68 26.11
CA GLU A 69 -14.48 -4.36 27.37
C GLU A 69 -15.97 -4.73 27.42
N THR A 70 -16.82 -3.78 27.04
CA THR A 70 -18.27 -3.97 27.01
C THR A 70 -18.64 -5.03 25.99
N PHE A 71 -18.13 -4.91 24.76
CA PHE A 71 -18.39 -5.86 23.67
C PHE A 71 -17.99 -7.28 24.03
N VAL A 72 -16.78 -7.50 24.57
CA VAL A 72 -16.33 -8.85 24.92
C VAL A 72 -17.16 -9.43 26.05
N THR A 73 -17.54 -8.62 27.03
CA THR A 73 -18.40 -9.07 28.13
C THR A 73 -19.76 -9.52 27.61
N GLU A 74 -20.38 -8.74 26.71
CA GLU A 74 -21.64 -9.10 26.07
C GLU A 74 -21.50 -10.32 25.14
N ALA A 75 -20.46 -10.36 24.31
CA ALA A 75 -20.21 -11.45 23.37
C ALA A 75 -19.91 -12.78 24.07
N ARG A 76 -19.36 -12.75 25.29
CA ARG A 76 -19.17 -13.95 26.13
C ARG A 76 -20.48 -14.46 26.74
N ALA A 77 -21.46 -13.58 26.97
CA ALA A 77 -22.77 -13.95 27.47
C ALA A 77 -23.71 -14.45 26.36
N ASP A 78 -23.42 -14.09 25.10
CA ASP A 78 -24.24 -14.46 23.95
C ASP A 78 -23.73 -15.74 23.27
N THR A 79 -24.57 -16.78 23.26
CA THR A 79 -24.27 -18.07 22.63
C THR A 79 -24.05 -17.97 21.12
N GLU A 80 -24.63 -16.98 20.44
CA GLU A 80 -24.44 -16.78 19.01
C GLU A 80 -23.02 -16.32 18.68
N PHE A 81 -22.42 -15.48 19.53
CA PHE A 81 -21.04 -15.02 19.39
C PHE A 81 -20.04 -16.11 19.74
N LEU A 82 -20.35 -16.98 20.71
CA LEU A 82 -19.54 -18.14 21.05
C LEU A 82 -19.44 -19.18 19.92
N SER A 83 -20.42 -19.21 19.01
CA SER A 83 -20.43 -20.10 17.85
C SER A 83 -19.48 -19.64 16.73
N CYS A 84 -18.96 -18.41 16.80
CA CYS A 84 -18.06 -17.86 15.79
C CYS A 84 -16.67 -18.51 15.87
N ILE A 85 -16.20 -19.04 14.74
CA ILE A 85 -14.88 -19.70 14.65
C ILE A 85 -13.80 -18.71 14.23
N ASP A 86 -14.15 -17.73 13.40
CA ASP A 86 -13.22 -16.76 12.83
C ASP A 86 -13.77 -15.32 12.92
N LEU A 87 -12.89 -14.36 12.63
CA LEU A 87 -13.20 -12.93 12.65
C LEU A 87 -14.24 -12.53 11.59
N GLY A 88 -14.33 -13.28 10.48
CA GLY A 88 -15.30 -13.02 9.42
C GLY A 88 -16.72 -13.36 9.83
N GLN A 89 -16.91 -14.52 10.47
CA GLN A 89 -18.18 -14.92 11.09
C GLN A 89 -18.57 -13.94 12.19
N LEU A 90 -17.61 -13.49 13.00
CA LEU A 90 -17.83 -12.45 14.00
C LEU A 90 -18.37 -11.16 13.37
N ALA A 91 -17.75 -10.68 12.30
CA ALA A 91 -18.17 -9.47 11.59
C ALA A 91 -19.60 -9.61 11.02
N ILE A 92 -19.89 -10.74 10.37
CA ILE A 92 -21.22 -11.04 9.84
C ILE A 92 -22.26 -11.03 10.98
N LYS A 93 -21.93 -11.66 12.11
CA LYS A 93 -22.83 -11.69 13.27
C LYS A 93 -23.05 -10.33 13.90
N MET A 94 -22.03 -9.48 13.97
CA MET A 94 -22.18 -8.11 14.45
C MET A 94 -23.12 -7.28 13.58
N VAL A 95 -23.16 -7.54 12.27
CA VAL A 95 -24.10 -6.87 11.36
C VAL A 95 -25.52 -7.42 11.57
N GLN A 96 -25.67 -8.75 11.65
CA GLN A 96 -26.97 -9.39 11.85
C GLN A 96 -27.65 -9.01 13.17
N THR A 97 -26.87 -8.84 14.23
CA THR A 97 -27.36 -8.52 15.59
C THR A 97 -27.43 -7.01 15.86
N ASP A 98 -27.21 -6.19 14.82
CA ASP A 98 -27.13 -4.73 14.90
C ASP A 98 -26.08 -4.21 15.91
N ARG A 99 -25.10 -5.05 16.27
CA ARG A 99 -24.02 -4.69 17.19
C ARG A 99 -22.97 -3.79 16.56
N HIS A 100 -22.87 -3.78 15.24
CA HIS A 100 -22.00 -2.86 14.49
C HIS A 100 -22.38 -1.38 14.69
N THR A 101 -23.65 -1.05 14.96
CA THR A 101 -24.08 0.33 15.27
C THR A 101 -23.83 0.71 16.72
N HIS A 102 -23.91 -0.25 17.63
CA HIS A 102 -23.66 -0.08 19.07
C HIS A 102 -22.16 -0.02 19.40
N PHE A 103 -21.35 -0.78 18.66
CA PHE A 103 -19.89 -0.86 18.82
C PHE A 103 -19.15 -0.52 17.53
N PRO A 104 -19.28 0.73 17.03
CA PRO A 104 -18.74 1.12 15.72
C PRO A 104 -17.21 1.06 15.66
N LEU A 105 -16.51 1.34 16.76
CA LEU A 105 -15.04 1.32 16.78
C LEU A 105 -14.50 -0.11 16.77
N VAL A 106 -15.18 -1.03 17.46
CA VAL A 106 -14.84 -2.46 17.45
C VAL A 106 -15.07 -3.04 16.06
N TYR A 107 -16.22 -2.71 15.45
CA TYR A 107 -16.53 -3.15 14.10
C TYR A 107 -15.52 -2.64 13.06
N ARG A 108 -15.11 -1.37 13.15
CA ARG A 108 -14.05 -0.79 12.31
C ARG A 108 -12.71 -1.51 12.48
N LEU A 109 -12.35 -1.86 13.71
CA LEU A 109 -11.13 -2.62 14.01
C LEU A 109 -11.15 -4.00 13.31
N ILE A 110 -12.30 -4.67 13.33
CA ILE A 110 -12.53 -5.96 12.66
C ILE A 110 -12.46 -5.82 11.14
N GLU A 111 -13.04 -4.76 10.56
CA GLU A 111 -12.93 -4.50 9.12
C GLU A 111 -11.48 -4.30 8.68
N LEU A 112 -10.72 -3.47 9.40
CA LEU A 112 -9.29 -3.27 9.12
C LEU A 112 -8.50 -4.58 9.23
N ALA A 113 -8.83 -5.41 10.23
CA ALA A 113 -8.25 -6.74 10.41
C ALA A 113 -8.56 -7.70 9.25
N LEU A 114 -9.76 -7.62 8.66
CA LEU A 114 -10.16 -8.45 7.51
C LEU A 114 -9.57 -7.95 6.19
N ILE A 115 -9.33 -6.64 6.04
CA ILE A 115 -8.72 -6.05 4.84
C ILE A 115 -7.20 -6.29 4.81
N LEU A 116 -6.55 -6.36 5.97
CA LEU A 116 -5.11 -6.56 6.12
C LEU A 116 -4.54 -7.78 5.37
N PRO A 117 -5.11 -9.00 5.48
CA PRO A 117 -4.64 -10.16 4.73
C PRO A 117 -4.70 -9.94 3.21
N VAL A 118 -5.74 -9.26 2.73
CA VAL A 118 -5.93 -8.97 1.30
C VAL A 118 -4.89 -7.96 0.81
N ALA A 119 -4.63 -6.92 1.59
CA ALA A 119 -3.60 -5.93 1.30
C ALA A 119 -2.20 -6.56 1.31
N THR A 120 -1.88 -7.35 2.35
CA THR A 120 -0.60 -8.05 2.50
C THR A 120 -0.34 -8.99 1.33
N ALA A 121 -1.31 -9.84 0.96
CA ALA A 121 -1.18 -10.76 -0.17
C ALA A 121 -0.99 -10.05 -1.52
N THR A 122 -1.61 -8.87 -1.70
CA THR A 122 -1.47 -8.07 -2.92
C THR A 122 -0.06 -7.47 -3.03
N VAL A 123 0.47 -6.93 -1.93
CA VAL A 123 1.83 -6.39 -1.88
C VAL A 123 2.87 -7.48 -2.09
N GLU A 124 2.72 -8.64 -1.43
CA GLU A 124 3.61 -9.79 -1.60
C GLU A 124 3.60 -10.32 -3.04
N ARG A 125 2.42 -10.39 -3.69
CA ARG A 125 2.30 -10.80 -5.08
C ARG A 125 2.97 -9.81 -6.04
N ALA A 126 2.75 -8.51 -5.84
CA ALA A 126 3.40 -7.47 -6.63
C ALA A 126 4.93 -7.52 -6.47
N PHE A 127 5.40 -7.74 -5.25
CA PHE A 127 6.83 -7.88 -4.96
C PHE A 127 7.43 -9.15 -5.55
N SER A 128 6.71 -10.27 -5.47
CA SER A 128 7.13 -11.53 -6.10
C SER A 128 7.25 -11.38 -7.61
N ALA A 129 6.26 -10.78 -8.26
CA ALA A 129 6.32 -10.46 -9.69
C ALA A 129 7.50 -9.54 -10.01
N MET A 130 7.74 -8.49 -9.21
CA MET A 130 8.91 -7.61 -9.37
C MET A 130 10.23 -8.36 -9.19
N SER A 131 10.32 -9.30 -8.23
CA SER A 131 11.51 -10.11 -7.98
C SER A 131 11.79 -11.07 -9.14
N ILE A 132 10.75 -11.68 -9.71
CA ILE A 132 10.84 -12.54 -10.89
C ILE A 132 11.32 -11.72 -12.10
N VAL A 133 10.66 -10.58 -12.38
CA VAL A 133 11.05 -9.65 -13.45
C VAL A 133 12.48 -9.12 -13.24
N LYS A 134 12.88 -8.82 -12.00
CA LYS A 134 14.24 -8.42 -11.63
C LYS A 134 15.26 -9.52 -11.89
N THR A 135 14.91 -10.78 -11.68
CA THR A 135 15.80 -11.93 -11.94
C THR A 135 15.97 -12.14 -13.44
N ASP A 136 14.91 -11.99 -14.22
CA ASP A 136 14.94 -12.08 -15.68
C ASP A 136 15.65 -10.88 -16.35
N LEU A 137 15.43 -9.64 -15.85
CA LEU A 137 16.09 -8.42 -16.36
C LEU A 137 17.50 -8.20 -15.82
N ARG A 138 17.93 -8.83 -14.72
CA ARG A 138 19.34 -8.75 -14.28
C ARG A 138 20.29 -9.43 -15.27
N ASN A 139 19.79 -10.36 -16.08
CA ASN A 139 20.55 -10.86 -17.23
C ASN A 139 20.70 -9.82 -18.35
N LYS A 140 19.96 -8.70 -18.31
CA LYS A 140 20.02 -7.57 -19.27
C LYS A 140 19.69 -6.22 -18.60
N MET A 141 20.62 -5.66 -17.80
CA MET A 141 20.93 -4.21 -17.79
C MET A 141 20.12 -3.16 -16.95
N ASN A 142 19.34 -3.41 -15.87
CA ASN A 142 18.41 -2.32 -15.44
C ASN A 142 17.98 -2.09 -13.95
N ASP A 143 18.90 -1.98 -12.98
CA ASP A 143 18.55 -1.53 -11.61
C ASP A 143 18.02 -0.06 -11.56
N GLU A 144 18.30 0.79 -12.56
CA GLU A 144 17.90 2.21 -12.61
C GLU A 144 16.46 2.42 -13.12
N TRP A 145 16.01 1.62 -14.10
CA TRP A 145 14.63 1.66 -14.60
C TRP A 145 13.60 1.21 -13.56
N MET A 146 13.95 0.23 -12.71
CA MET A 146 13.05 -0.24 -11.66
C MET A 146 12.82 0.84 -10.61
N ASN A 147 13.88 1.58 -10.23
CA ASN A 147 13.75 2.73 -9.33
C ASN A 147 12.87 3.82 -9.96
N HIS A 148 13.08 4.13 -11.24
CA HIS A 148 12.25 5.09 -11.96
C HIS A 148 10.77 4.65 -12.03
N ARG A 149 10.50 3.35 -12.18
CA ARG A 149 9.15 2.80 -12.26
C ARG A 149 8.46 2.76 -10.89
N LEU A 150 9.21 2.53 -9.80
CA LEU A 150 8.70 2.60 -8.43
C LEU A 150 8.36 4.05 -8.04
N VAL A 151 9.26 4.99 -8.39
CA VAL A 151 9.01 6.43 -8.25
C VAL A 151 7.77 6.84 -9.04
N CYS A 152 7.65 6.40 -10.30
CA CYS A 152 6.48 6.69 -11.13
C CYS A 152 5.19 6.08 -10.59
N TYR A 153 5.24 4.96 -9.87
CA TYR A 153 4.07 4.36 -9.21
C TYR A 153 3.62 5.17 -7.98
N ILE A 154 4.57 5.59 -7.15
CA ILE A 154 4.33 6.42 -5.95
C ILE A 154 3.87 7.83 -6.36
N GLU A 155 4.51 8.40 -7.39
CA GLU A 155 4.18 9.70 -7.93
C GLU A 155 2.94 9.69 -8.82
N ARG A 156 2.40 8.51 -9.20
CA ARG A 156 1.22 8.43 -10.07
C ARG A 156 0.01 9.11 -9.44
N ASP A 157 -0.19 8.91 -8.15
CA ASP A 157 -1.30 9.49 -7.41
C ASP A 157 -1.08 11.00 -7.18
N VAL A 158 0.18 11.42 -7.07
CA VAL A 158 0.58 12.84 -7.01
C VAL A 158 0.35 13.51 -8.38
N PHE A 159 0.72 12.86 -9.48
CA PHE A 159 0.52 13.37 -10.85
C PHE A 159 -0.96 13.41 -11.24
N ALA A 160 -1.76 12.44 -10.78
CA ALA A 160 -3.21 12.44 -11.01
C ALA A 160 -3.93 13.60 -10.29
N SER A 161 -3.32 14.16 -9.23
CA SER A 161 -3.82 15.35 -8.52
C SER A 161 -3.40 16.69 -9.15
N ILE A 162 -2.46 16.66 -10.11
CA ILE A 162 -1.95 17.86 -10.77
C ILE A 162 -2.76 18.09 -12.05
N ASP A 163 -3.41 19.25 -12.12
CA ASP A 163 -4.17 19.70 -13.29
C ASP A 163 -3.27 19.78 -14.54
N ASP A 164 -3.69 19.14 -15.64
CA ASP A 164 -2.96 19.08 -16.91
C ASP A 164 -2.56 20.47 -17.42
N ILE A 165 -3.35 21.50 -17.11
CA ILE A 165 -3.10 22.89 -17.51
C ILE A 165 -1.82 23.42 -16.83
N LYS A 166 -1.54 23.01 -15.58
CA LYS A 166 -0.32 23.41 -14.87
C LYS A 166 0.92 22.74 -15.43
N ILE A 167 0.80 21.50 -15.91
CA ILE A 167 1.90 20.76 -16.56
C ILE A 167 2.26 21.43 -17.89
N ILE A 168 1.25 21.79 -18.69
CA ILE A 168 1.43 22.48 -19.97
C ILE A 168 2.05 23.87 -19.77
N GLN A 169 1.58 24.65 -18.78
CA GLN A 169 2.16 25.97 -18.48
C GLN A 169 3.61 25.87 -17.97
N CYS A 170 3.96 24.83 -17.20
CA CYS A 170 5.32 24.60 -16.75
C CYS A 170 6.25 24.24 -17.93
N TYR A 171 5.79 23.35 -18.83
CA TYR A 171 6.53 23.00 -20.05
C TYR A 171 6.70 24.19 -21.01
N GLN A 172 5.68 25.04 -21.15
CA GLN A 172 5.78 26.27 -21.93
C GLN A 172 6.79 27.26 -21.34
N LYS A 173 6.88 27.37 -20.01
CA LYS A 173 7.90 28.18 -19.33
C LYS A 173 9.33 27.64 -19.52
N MET A 174 9.50 26.32 -19.67
CA MET A 174 10.81 25.70 -19.95
C MET A 174 11.31 25.87 -21.39
N ARG A 175 10.43 26.20 -22.36
CA ARG A 175 10.77 26.38 -23.79
C ARG A 175 11.61 27.64 -24.14
N LYS A 176 12.09 28.40 -23.16
CA LYS A 176 13.03 29.52 -23.41
C LYS A 176 14.48 29.08 -23.73
N ARG A 177 14.77 27.79 -23.90
CA ARG A 177 16.07 27.33 -24.41
C ARG A 177 15.94 26.90 -25.87
N LYS A 178 16.35 27.80 -26.77
CA LYS A 178 16.51 27.56 -28.21
C LYS A 178 17.54 26.43 -28.42
N GLY A 179 17.09 25.28 -28.90
CA GLY A 179 17.92 24.25 -29.54
C GLY A 179 17.47 24.11 -30.99
N LEU A 180 18.38 24.37 -31.93
CA LEU A 180 18.16 24.32 -33.37
C LEU A 180 17.74 22.91 -33.83
N LEU A 181 16.78 22.85 -34.75
CA LEU A 181 16.50 21.63 -35.54
C LEU A 181 17.73 21.28 -36.41
N PRO A 182 18.03 20.00 -36.66
CA PRO A 182 19.22 19.61 -37.43
C PRO A 182 19.10 20.01 -38.91
N ARG A 183 20.16 20.61 -39.47
CA ARG A 183 20.39 20.70 -40.93
C ARG A 183 20.90 19.36 -41.44
N GLY A 184 20.21 18.76 -42.41
CA GLY A 184 20.66 17.52 -43.03
C GLY A 184 19.79 17.05 -44.19
N LEU A 185 19.63 17.86 -45.24
CA LEU A 185 19.35 17.34 -46.59
C LEU A 185 20.63 17.54 -47.41
N ARG A 186 21.50 16.53 -47.37
CA ARG A 186 22.53 16.34 -48.40
C ARG A 186 21.89 15.52 -49.50
N VAL A 187 21.52 16.16 -50.61
CA VAL A 187 21.32 15.48 -51.89
C VAL A 187 22.68 15.50 -52.59
N ASN A 188 23.06 14.33 -53.09
CA ASN A 188 24.40 13.97 -53.55
C ASN A 188 24.91 14.84 -54.71
N ASP A 189 26.15 15.30 -54.60
CA ASP A 189 26.97 15.62 -55.77
C ASP A 189 27.31 14.30 -56.49
N SER A 190 26.97 14.25 -57.77
CA SER A 190 27.46 13.25 -58.73
C SER A 190 27.79 14.00 -60.00
N ASP A 191 29.00 14.52 -60.06
CA ASP A 191 29.72 14.87 -61.29
C ASP A 191 31.01 14.05 -61.26
N PRO A 192 31.57 13.55 -62.39
CA PRO A 192 31.89 14.42 -63.53
C PRO A 192 31.82 13.76 -64.94
N SER A 193 31.53 14.55 -65.98
CA SER A 193 32.40 14.72 -67.16
C SER A 193 31.75 15.53 -68.28
N THR A 194 32.31 16.72 -68.50
CA THR A 194 32.83 17.26 -69.77
C THR A 194 32.17 16.82 -71.11
N ILE A 195 31.74 17.80 -71.92
CA ILE A 195 32.31 18.21 -73.23
C ILE A 195 31.21 18.84 -74.13
N ALA A 196 31.43 20.11 -74.44
CA ALA A 196 31.27 20.86 -75.70
C ALA A 196 30.03 20.69 -76.61
N GLY A 197 29.54 21.85 -77.07
CA GLY A 197 28.63 22.02 -78.20
C GLY A 197 27.92 23.36 -78.13
#